data_AF-A0A8S1E9V3-F1
#
_entry.id   AF-A0A8S1E9V3-F1
#
_cell.length_a   1.000
_cell.length_b   1.000
_cell.length_c   1.000
_cell.angle_alpha   90.00
_cell.angle_beta   90.00
_cell.angle_gamma   90.00
#
_symmetry.space_group_name_H-M   'P 1'
#
loop_
_entity.id
_entity.type
_entity.pdbx_description
1 polymer ?
#
loop_
_entity_poly.entity_id
_entity_poly.type
_entity_poly.pdbx_seq_one_letter_code
_entity_poly.pdbx_strand_id
1 'polypeptide(L)'
;MHTSNLIFICNVSLVVVSIAGLCLTSSIFDFIVSSRLYYTIPDHRILISPTLALWLYPTSIVSFILSFAALLFLSAGEKVLDFAIRHQFLLSFFHGILMCVVCILSAFVSFLCAQNTADISIFAAHATPVQFQQASSWYYIRLRALTVVVALQCILNCVIVGVLYLGINCKYRTFVQVAQKPMQPDLVERTTYFA
;
A
#
# COMPACT_ATOMS: atom_id res chain seq x y z
N MET A 1 10.59 15.13 -16.89
CA MET A 1 9.18 14.97 -16.46
C MET A 1 9.12 15.07 -14.95
N HIS A 2 8.23 15.96 -14.49
CA HIS A 2 7.86 16.33 -13.14
C HIS A 2 7.92 15.20 -12.09
N THR A 3 8.85 15.31 -11.14
CA THR A 3 8.88 14.52 -9.89
C THR A 3 7.50 14.51 -9.21
N SER A 4 6.78 15.63 -9.26
CA SER A 4 5.41 15.73 -8.76
C SER A 4 4.42 14.81 -9.49
N ASN A 5 4.38 14.81 -10.83
CA ASN A 5 3.45 13.95 -11.58
C ASN A 5 3.68 12.46 -11.28
N LEU A 6 4.93 12.04 -11.09
CA LEU A 6 5.25 10.66 -10.71
C LEU A 6 4.70 10.34 -9.32
N ILE A 7 4.91 11.22 -8.33
CA ILE A 7 4.39 11.04 -6.98
C ILE A 7 2.85 11.04 -6.96
N PHE A 8 2.22 11.91 -7.73
CA PHE A 8 0.77 11.94 -7.92
C PHE A 8 0.25 10.60 -8.46
N ILE A 9 0.82 10.11 -9.57
CA ILE A 9 0.43 8.84 -10.18
C ILE A 9 0.65 7.67 -9.22
N CYS A 10 1.76 7.67 -8.48
CA CYS A 10 2.04 6.66 -7.46
C CYS A 10 1.00 6.67 -6.35
N ASN A 11 0.61 7.84 -5.83
CA ASN A 11 -0.41 7.95 -4.79
C ASN A 11 -1.80 7.50 -5.28
N VAL A 12 -2.22 7.91 -6.49
CA VAL A 12 -3.48 7.44 -7.08
C VAL A 12 -3.47 5.92 -7.26
N SER A 13 -2.38 5.38 -7.79
CA SER A 13 -2.22 3.93 -7.96
C SER A 13 -2.25 3.21 -6.62
N LEU A 14 -1.59 3.78 -5.60
CA LEU A 14 -1.55 3.21 -4.26
C LEU A 14 -2.94 3.16 -3.63
N VAL A 15 -3.75 4.20 -3.77
CA VAL A 15 -5.15 4.18 -3.31
C VAL A 15 -5.93 3.03 -3.95
N VAL A 16 -5.86 2.89 -5.28
CA VAL A 16 -6.57 1.82 -6.00
C VAL A 16 -6.09 0.43 -5.57
N VAL A 17 -4.78 0.22 -5.50
CA VAL A 17 -4.18 -1.06 -5.11
C VAL A 17 -4.44 -1.37 -3.64
N SER A 18 -4.49 -0.37 -2.76
CA SER A 18 -4.85 -0.55 -1.36
C SER A 18 -6.32 -0.92 -1.19
N ILE A 19 -7.24 -0.32 -1.95
CA ILE A 19 -8.65 -0.74 -1.96
C ILE A 19 -8.77 -2.20 -2.44
N ALA A 20 -8.10 -2.56 -3.54
CA ALA A 20 -8.08 -3.93 -4.03
C ALA A 20 -7.52 -4.92 -2.98
N GLY A 21 -6.46 -4.53 -2.26
CA GLY A 21 -5.88 -5.29 -1.17
C GLY A 21 -6.85 -5.51 -0.01
N LEU A 22 -7.60 -4.48 0.37
CA LEU A 22 -8.65 -4.59 1.39
C LEU A 22 -9.78 -5.52 0.93
N CYS A 23 -10.27 -5.38 -0.30
CA CYS A 23 -11.32 -6.24 -0.84
C CYS A 23 -10.89 -7.71 -0.90
N LEU A 24 -9.65 -7.99 -1.33
CA LEU A 24 -9.11 -9.35 -1.36
C LEU A 24 -8.92 -9.91 0.05
N THR A 25 -8.41 -9.11 0.98
CA THR A 25 -8.27 -9.49 2.40
C THR A 25 -9.64 -9.82 3.00
N SER A 26 -10.64 -8.97 2.79
CA SER A 26 -12.01 -9.23 3.22
C SER A 26 -12.58 -10.47 2.58
N SER A 27 -12.37 -10.71 1.29
CA SER A 27 -12.84 -11.93 0.64
C SER A 27 -12.24 -13.19 1.28
N ILE A 28 -10.95 -13.18 1.63
CA ILE A 28 -10.29 -14.31 2.32
C ILE A 28 -10.91 -14.55 3.70
N PHE A 29 -11.07 -13.51 4.52
CA PHE A 29 -11.56 -13.67 5.89
C PHE A 29 -13.07 -13.88 6.01
N ASP A 30 -13.87 -13.31 5.10
CA ASP A 30 -15.30 -13.58 5.03
C ASP A 30 -15.56 -15.06 4.70
N PHE A 31 -14.72 -15.66 3.85
CA PHE A 31 -14.76 -17.09 3.57
C PHE A 31 -14.33 -17.93 4.79
N ILE A 32 -13.35 -17.49 5.58
CA ILE A 32 -12.92 -18.16 6.83
C ILE A 32 -14.02 -18.14 7.90
N VAL A 33 -14.71 -17.00 8.05
CA VAL A 33 -15.78 -16.81 9.03
C VAL A 33 -17.04 -17.58 8.63
N SER A 34 -17.42 -17.54 7.35
CA SER A 34 -18.59 -18.27 6.82
C SER A 34 -18.39 -19.79 6.79
N SER A 35 -17.15 -20.27 6.58
CA SER A 35 -16.85 -21.71 6.44
C SER A 35 -16.30 -22.39 7.70
N ARG A 36 -16.33 -21.73 8.87
CA ARG A 36 -15.87 -22.26 10.18
C ARG A 36 -14.45 -22.86 10.17
N LEU A 37 -13.46 -22.02 9.85
CA LEU A 37 -12.00 -22.29 9.94
C LEU A 37 -11.48 -23.35 8.94
N TYR A 38 -10.40 -23.00 8.24
CA TYR A 38 -9.78 -23.87 7.23
C TYR A 38 -8.70 -24.74 7.86
N TYR A 39 -9.03 -26.00 8.14
CA TYR A 39 -8.11 -27.00 8.69
C TYR A 39 -7.80 -28.10 7.66
N THR A 40 -6.62 -28.70 7.73
CA THR A 40 -6.36 -29.96 7.02
C THR A 40 -7.22 -31.09 7.62
N ILE A 41 -7.58 -32.06 6.78
CA ILE A 41 -8.12 -33.36 7.22
C ILE A 41 -7.09 -34.41 6.79
N PRO A 42 -6.68 -35.36 7.65
CA PRO A 42 -7.15 -35.64 9.01
C PRO A 42 -6.41 -34.89 10.13
N ASP A 43 -5.28 -34.25 9.84
CA ASP A 43 -4.36 -33.73 10.88
C ASP A 43 -4.86 -32.48 11.63
N HIS A 44 -6.00 -31.90 11.23
CA HIS A 44 -6.60 -30.69 11.81
C HIS A 44 -5.62 -29.51 11.95
N ARG A 45 -4.62 -29.43 11.07
CA ARG A 45 -3.66 -28.32 11.07
C ARG A 45 -4.34 -27.08 10.50
N ILE A 46 -4.24 -25.96 11.21
CA ILE A 46 -4.71 -24.66 10.73
C ILE A 46 -3.92 -24.30 9.47
N LEU A 47 -4.61 -24.20 8.33
CA LEU A 47 -4.01 -23.79 7.06
C LEU A 47 -3.96 -22.26 6.93
N ILE A 48 -4.94 -21.57 7.50
CA ILE A 48 -4.95 -20.11 7.54
C ILE A 48 -5.32 -19.67 8.96
N SER A 49 -4.35 -19.06 9.65
CA SER A 49 -4.58 -18.52 10.98
C SER A 49 -5.45 -17.25 10.90
N PRO A 50 -6.52 -17.13 11.70
CA PRO A 50 -7.28 -15.88 11.84
C PRO A 50 -6.40 -14.70 12.29
N THR A 51 -5.31 -14.96 13.01
CA THR A 51 -4.36 -13.93 13.44
C THR A 51 -3.65 -13.25 12.27
N LEU A 52 -3.63 -13.87 11.09
CA LEU A 52 -3.08 -13.27 9.87
C LEU A 52 -3.84 -11.99 9.47
N ALA A 53 -5.13 -11.87 9.85
CA ALA A 53 -5.94 -10.67 9.62
C ALA A 53 -5.33 -9.42 10.26
N LEU A 54 -4.70 -9.58 11.43
CA LEU A 54 -4.05 -8.50 12.17
C LEU A 54 -2.84 -7.92 11.42
N TRP A 55 -2.29 -8.65 10.45
CA TRP A 55 -1.21 -8.17 9.60
C TRP A 55 -1.74 -7.68 8.25
N LEU A 56 -2.66 -8.42 7.63
CA LEU A 56 -3.18 -8.13 6.29
C LEU A 56 -3.97 -6.82 6.21
N TYR A 57 -4.90 -6.59 7.15
CA TYR A 57 -5.72 -5.39 7.14
C TYR A 57 -4.92 -4.11 7.38
N PRO A 58 -4.11 -4.00 8.45
CA PRO A 58 -3.41 -2.75 8.73
C PRO A 58 -2.47 -2.32 7.60
N THR A 59 -1.83 -3.27 6.92
CA THR A 59 -0.93 -2.98 5.80
C THR A 59 -1.62 -2.16 4.70
N SER A 60 -2.75 -2.67 4.19
CA SER A 60 -3.49 -1.98 3.14
C SER A 60 -4.21 -0.73 3.67
N ILE A 61 -4.66 -0.72 4.93
CA ILE A 61 -5.29 0.46 5.56
C ILE A 61 -4.31 1.62 5.66
N VAL A 62 -3.12 1.40 6.22
CA VAL A 62 -2.16 2.49 6.44
C VAL A 62 -1.65 3.01 5.09
N SER A 63 -1.38 2.11 4.13
CA SER A 63 -1.03 2.49 2.76
C SER A 63 -2.13 3.34 2.09
N PHE A 64 -3.40 2.96 2.26
CA PHE A 64 -4.54 3.76 1.79
C PHE A 64 -4.60 5.13 2.46
N ILE A 65 -4.53 5.19 3.80
CA ILE A 65 -4.65 6.44 4.55
C ILE A 65 -3.54 7.42 4.14
N LEU A 66 -2.29 6.96 4.05
CA LEU A 66 -1.16 7.82 3.70
C LEU A 66 -1.30 8.40 2.28
N SER A 67 -1.59 7.55 1.28
CA SER A 67 -1.76 8.01 -0.10
C SER A 67 -3.00 8.86 -0.30
N PHE A 68 -4.12 8.50 0.34
CA PHE A 68 -5.35 9.28 0.27
C PHE A 68 -5.19 10.64 0.95
N ALA A 69 -4.54 10.70 2.11
CA ALA A 69 -4.23 11.96 2.78
C ALA A 69 -3.32 12.86 1.92
N ALA A 70 -2.32 12.28 1.24
CA ALA A 70 -1.46 13.01 0.31
C ALA A 70 -2.26 13.63 -0.85
N LEU A 71 -3.26 12.92 -1.39
CA LEU A 71 -4.14 13.43 -2.45
C LEU A 71 -5.12 14.49 -1.93
N LEU A 72 -5.71 14.28 -0.74
CA LEU A 72 -6.59 15.27 -0.11
C LEU A 72 -5.87 16.59 0.18
N PHE A 73 -4.57 16.53 0.49
CA PHE A 73 -3.76 17.71 0.74
C PHE A 73 -3.72 18.67 -0.46
N LEU A 74 -3.85 18.16 -1.70
CA LEU A 74 -3.93 18.98 -2.91
C LEU A 74 -5.18 19.87 -2.95
N SER A 75 -6.23 19.51 -2.22
CA SER A 75 -7.49 20.26 -2.11
C SER A 75 -7.69 20.90 -0.73
N ALA A 76 -6.62 21.00 0.07
CA ALA A 76 -6.70 21.53 1.43
C ALA A 76 -6.91 23.05 1.45
N GLY A 77 -7.70 23.54 2.42
CA GLY A 77 -7.92 24.97 2.61
C GLY A 77 -6.69 25.70 3.18
N GLU A 78 -6.67 27.03 3.05
CA GLU A 78 -5.51 27.89 3.39
C GLU A 78 -4.96 27.68 4.81
N LYS A 79 -5.83 27.44 5.81
CA LYS A 79 -5.40 27.20 7.21
C LYS A 79 -4.57 25.92 7.37
N VAL A 80 -4.92 24.87 6.63
CA VAL A 80 -4.20 23.58 6.66
C VAL A 80 -2.86 23.74 5.95
N LEU A 81 -2.84 24.51 4.86
CA LEU A 81 -1.62 24.83 4.13
C LEU A 81 -0.64 25.66 4.99
N ASP A 82 -1.12 26.69 5.69
CA ASP A 82 -0.28 27.49 6.60
C ASP A 82 0.31 26.64 7.73
N PHE A 83 -0.51 25.76 8.34
CA PHE A 83 -0.03 24.81 9.34
C PHE A 83 1.06 23.88 8.77
N ALA A 84 0.84 23.36 7.56
CA ALA A 84 1.76 22.43 6.92
C ALA A 84 3.09 23.07 6.55
N ILE A 85 3.08 24.31 6.07
CA ILE A 85 4.31 25.07 5.79
C ILE A 85 5.06 25.35 7.11
N ARG A 86 4.34 25.71 8.17
CA ARG A 86 4.94 26.01 9.48
C ARG A 86 5.59 24.79 10.15
N HIS A 87 5.00 23.60 10.01
CA HIS A 87 5.47 22.35 10.63
C HIS A 87 6.03 21.35 9.61
N GLN A 88 6.47 21.84 8.46
CA GLN A 88 6.81 21.01 7.30
C GLN A 88 7.90 19.97 7.57
N PHE A 89 8.91 20.31 8.37
CA PHE A 89 9.96 19.37 8.75
C PHE A 89 9.40 18.20 9.56
N LEU A 90 8.56 18.50 10.56
CA LEU A 90 7.92 17.52 11.42
C LEU A 90 6.99 16.59 10.60
N LEU A 91 6.15 17.18 9.74
CA LEU A 91 5.25 16.43 8.87
C LEU A 91 6.02 15.55 7.88
N SER A 92 7.08 16.06 7.27
CA SER A 92 7.92 15.30 6.34
C SER A 92 8.62 14.14 7.04
N PHE A 93 9.13 14.35 8.26
CA PHE A 93 9.77 13.32 9.07
C PHE A 93 8.79 12.20 9.43
N PHE A 94 7.61 12.53 9.96
CA PHE A 94 6.60 11.52 10.30
C PHE A 94 6.07 10.79 9.06
N HIS A 95 5.79 11.51 7.97
CA HIS A 95 5.36 10.88 6.73
C HIS A 95 6.42 9.92 6.18
N GLY A 96 7.70 10.32 6.16
CA GLY A 96 8.79 9.44 5.74
C GLY A 96 8.92 8.18 6.59
N ILE A 97 8.87 8.30 7.92
CA ILE A 97 8.91 7.14 8.82
C ILE A 97 7.72 6.21 8.59
N LEU A 98 6.51 6.76 8.52
CA LEU A 98 5.30 5.97 8.30
C LEU A 98 5.35 5.22 6.96
N MET A 99 5.82 5.88 5.89
CA MET A 99 6.01 5.26 4.59
C MET A 99 7.05 4.12 4.63
N CYS A 100 8.16 4.28 5.36
CA CYS A 100 9.14 3.22 5.56
C CYS A 100 8.56 2.02 6.32
N VAL A 101 7.79 2.28 7.39
CA VAL A 101 7.09 1.23 8.16
C VAL A 101 6.12 0.47 7.25
N VAL A 102 5.34 1.18 6.43
CA VAL A 102 4.42 0.56 5.48
C VAL A 102 5.15 -0.25 4.41
N CYS A 103 6.30 0.19 3.92
CA CYS A 103 7.13 -0.60 2.99
C CYS A 103 7.52 -1.95 3.62
N ILE A 104 8.10 -1.91 4.83
CA ILE A 104 8.56 -3.12 5.55
C ILE A 104 7.37 -4.05 5.81
N LEU A 105 6.26 -3.48 6.27
CA LEU A 105 5.04 -4.23 6.56
C LEU A 105 4.45 -4.87 5.29
N SER A 106 4.45 -4.15 4.17
CA SER A 106 4.00 -4.67 2.86
C SER A 106 4.90 -5.81 2.38
N ALA A 107 6.23 -5.65 2.47
CA ALA A 107 7.16 -6.73 2.12
C ALA A 107 6.93 -7.98 2.99
N PHE A 108 6.76 -7.79 4.30
CA PHE A 108 6.50 -8.87 5.25
C PHE A 108 5.18 -9.59 4.95
N VAL A 109 4.09 -8.86 4.72
CA VAL A 109 2.78 -9.45 4.40
C VAL A 109 2.78 -10.13 3.03
N SER A 110 3.48 -9.59 2.04
CA SER A 110 3.66 -10.24 0.75
C SER A 110 4.38 -11.58 0.90
N PHE A 111 5.45 -11.62 1.70
CA PHE A 111 6.16 -12.85 2.05
C PHE A 111 5.26 -13.86 2.76
N LEU A 112 4.49 -13.42 3.78
CA LEU A 112 3.53 -14.29 4.47
C LEU A 112 2.48 -14.87 3.51
N CYS A 113 1.93 -14.07 2.60
CA CYS A 113 0.96 -14.56 1.60
C CYS A 113 1.60 -15.59 0.66
N ALA A 114 2.84 -15.37 0.25
CA ALA A 114 3.58 -16.30 -0.61
C ALA A 114 3.86 -17.63 0.11
N GLN A 115 4.23 -17.58 1.40
CA GLN A 115 4.45 -18.77 2.21
C GLN A 115 3.15 -19.58 2.39
N ASN A 116 2.05 -18.93 2.78
CA ASN A 116 0.74 -19.60 2.91
C ASN A 116 0.25 -20.17 1.57
N THR A 117 0.54 -19.49 0.46
CA THR A 117 0.25 -20.01 -0.89
C THR A 117 1.00 -21.32 -1.15
N ALA A 118 2.28 -21.39 -0.81
CA ALA A 118 3.09 -22.58 -1.00
C ALA A 118 2.53 -23.76 -0.18
N ASP A 119 2.16 -23.51 1.07
CA ASP A 119 1.57 -24.52 1.97
C ASP A 119 0.23 -25.07 1.44
N ILE A 120 -0.60 -24.23 0.82
CA ILE A 120 -1.93 -24.63 0.32
C ILE A 120 -1.86 -25.24 -1.10
N SER A 121 -0.76 -25.03 -1.83
CA SER A 121 -0.64 -25.40 -3.25
C SER A 121 -0.87 -26.88 -3.55
N ILE A 122 -0.39 -27.77 -2.68
CA ILE A 122 -0.55 -29.22 -2.83
C ILE A 122 -2.03 -29.60 -2.69
N PHE A 123 -2.72 -29.01 -1.72
CA PHE A 123 -4.14 -29.28 -1.49
C PHE A 123 -5.04 -28.69 -2.58
N ALA A 124 -4.63 -27.58 -3.19
CA ALA A 124 -5.31 -27.00 -4.33
C ALA A 124 -5.22 -27.90 -5.57
N ALA A 125 -4.10 -28.60 -5.75
CA ALA A 125 -3.86 -29.45 -6.91
C ALA A 125 -4.41 -30.88 -6.74
N HIS A 126 -4.21 -31.49 -5.56
CA HIS A 126 -4.47 -32.92 -5.34
C HIS A 126 -4.99 -33.20 -3.92
N ALA A 127 -6.23 -32.81 -3.62
CA ALA A 127 -6.85 -33.15 -2.35
C ALA A 127 -8.15 -33.93 -2.48
N THR A 128 -8.39 -34.80 -1.52
CA THR A 128 -9.63 -35.55 -1.35
C THR A 128 -10.23 -35.21 0.01
N PRO A 129 -11.52 -34.87 0.12
CA PRO A 129 -12.55 -34.86 -0.93
C PRO A 129 -12.46 -33.65 -1.88
N VAL A 130 -13.10 -33.75 -3.06
CA VAL A 130 -13.10 -32.69 -4.11
C VAL A 130 -13.57 -31.33 -3.58
N GLN A 131 -14.51 -31.30 -2.62
CA GLN A 131 -14.98 -30.08 -1.98
C GLN A 131 -13.83 -29.33 -1.26
N PHE A 132 -12.95 -30.06 -0.58
CA PHE A 132 -11.80 -29.49 0.11
C PHE A 132 -10.76 -28.99 -0.90
N GLN A 133 -10.54 -29.72 -2.00
CA GLN A 133 -9.68 -29.28 -3.11
C GLN A 133 -10.18 -27.97 -3.73
N GLN A 134 -11.48 -27.85 -3.99
CA GLN A 134 -12.08 -26.63 -4.55
C GLN A 134 -11.90 -25.44 -3.61
N ALA A 135 -12.13 -25.62 -2.30
CA ALA A 135 -11.87 -24.59 -1.30
C ALA A 135 -10.39 -24.20 -1.24
N SER A 136 -9.47 -25.17 -1.30
CA SER A 136 -8.02 -24.93 -1.33
C SER A 136 -7.61 -24.13 -2.55
N SER A 137 -8.13 -24.49 -3.72
CA SER A 137 -7.89 -23.77 -4.98
C SER A 137 -8.41 -22.33 -4.92
N TRP A 138 -9.59 -22.12 -4.35
CA TRP A 138 -10.19 -20.80 -4.17
C TRP A 138 -9.33 -19.89 -3.26
N TYR A 139 -8.79 -20.42 -2.16
CA TYR A 139 -7.84 -19.71 -1.30
C TYR A 139 -6.50 -19.47 -1.97
N TYR A 140 -5.95 -20.49 -2.63
CA TYR A 140 -4.66 -20.43 -3.32
C TYR A 140 -4.62 -19.28 -4.33
N ILE A 141 -5.66 -19.13 -5.16
CA ILE A 141 -5.75 -18.06 -6.16
C ILE A 141 -5.76 -16.68 -5.49
N ARG A 142 -6.53 -16.52 -4.40
CA ARG A 142 -6.64 -15.22 -3.70
C ARG A 142 -5.38 -14.85 -2.94
N LEU A 143 -4.74 -15.79 -2.28
CA LEU A 143 -3.47 -15.54 -1.60
C LEU A 143 -2.39 -15.12 -2.61
N ARG A 144 -2.34 -15.73 -3.79
CA ARG A 144 -1.46 -15.29 -4.88
C ARG A 144 -1.77 -13.89 -5.38
N ALA A 145 -3.04 -13.60 -5.63
CA ALA A 145 -3.46 -12.26 -6.03
C ALA A 145 -3.06 -11.23 -4.96
N LEU A 146 -3.24 -11.57 -3.68
CA LEU A 146 -2.90 -10.70 -2.57
C LEU A 146 -1.39 -10.50 -2.41
N THR A 147 -0.57 -11.54 -2.62
CA THR A 147 0.90 -11.42 -2.69
C THR A 147 1.32 -10.36 -3.72
N VAL A 148 0.75 -10.43 -4.92
CA VAL A 148 1.07 -9.48 -6.01
C VAL A 148 0.59 -8.07 -5.66
N VAL A 149 -0.64 -7.94 -5.15
CA VAL A 149 -1.21 -6.64 -4.76
C VAL A 149 -0.38 -5.97 -3.66
N VAL A 150 0.00 -6.70 -2.61
CA VAL A 150 0.79 -6.15 -1.52
C VAL A 150 2.24 -5.89 -1.95
N ALA A 151 2.80 -6.71 -2.85
CA ALA A 151 4.11 -6.42 -3.45
C ALA A 151 4.08 -5.11 -4.26
N LEU A 152 3.02 -4.86 -5.02
CA LEU A 152 2.83 -3.59 -5.73
C LEU A 152 2.70 -2.41 -4.77
N GLN A 153 1.98 -2.56 -3.64
CA GLN A 153 1.94 -1.53 -2.58
C GLN A 153 3.36 -1.24 -2.07
N CYS A 154 4.16 -2.27 -1.80
CA CYS A 154 5.55 -2.09 -1.37
C CYS A 154 6.37 -1.32 -2.39
N ILE A 155 6.32 -1.70 -3.67
CA ILE A 155 7.08 -1.04 -4.74
C ILE A 155 6.68 0.43 -4.87
N LEU A 156 5.38 0.73 -4.91
CA LEU A 156 4.87 2.10 -5.02
C LEU A 156 5.30 2.95 -3.81
N ASN A 157 5.19 2.42 -2.60
CA ASN A 157 5.67 3.09 -1.40
C ASN A 157 7.19 3.33 -1.44
N CYS A 158 7.99 2.35 -1.88
CA CYS A 158 9.44 2.49 -2.04
C CYS A 158 9.80 3.56 -3.07
N VAL A 159 9.07 3.66 -4.18
CA VAL A 159 9.27 4.71 -5.19
C VAL A 159 9.02 6.09 -4.56
N ILE A 160 7.92 6.26 -3.82
CA ILE A 160 7.62 7.52 -3.13
C ILE A 160 8.73 7.86 -2.13
N VAL A 161 9.19 6.88 -1.33
CA VAL A 161 10.28 7.09 -0.37
C VAL A 161 11.59 7.48 -1.06
N GLY A 162 11.97 6.74 -2.10
CA GLY A 162 13.20 6.97 -2.85
C GLY A 162 13.25 8.33 -3.52
N VAL A 163 12.11 8.75 -4.09
CA VAL A 163 12.00 10.01 -4.81
C VAL A 163 11.92 11.22 -3.85
N LEU A 164 11.11 11.14 -2.77
CA LEU A 164 10.90 12.27 -1.87
C LEU A 164 11.97 12.42 -0.79
N TYR A 165 12.47 11.31 -0.23
CA TYR A 165 13.30 11.35 0.99
C TYR A 165 14.75 10.95 0.75
N LEU A 166 15.02 10.03 -0.18
CA LEU A 166 16.38 9.61 -0.52
C LEU A 166 16.97 10.41 -1.68
N GLY A 167 16.21 11.38 -2.22
CA GLY A 167 16.75 12.39 -3.12
C GLY A 167 17.20 11.88 -4.48
N ILE A 168 16.66 10.75 -4.97
CA ILE A 168 16.99 10.19 -6.30
C ILE A 168 16.75 11.22 -7.43
N ASN A 169 15.94 12.27 -7.19
CA ASN A 169 15.78 13.43 -8.09
C ASN A 169 16.04 14.82 -7.45
N CYS A 170 16.59 14.91 -6.23
CA CYS A 170 16.80 16.19 -5.55
C CYS A 170 18.21 16.75 -5.80
N LYS A 171 18.38 17.46 -6.93
CA LYS A 171 19.22 18.67 -6.90
C LYS A 171 18.55 19.63 -5.92
N TYR A 172 19.08 19.70 -4.71
CA TYR A 172 18.65 20.53 -3.58
C TYR A 172 17.89 21.81 -3.99
N ARG A 173 16.54 21.76 -3.97
CA ARG A 173 15.70 22.94 -3.75
C ARG A 173 15.01 22.77 -2.41
N THR A 174 15.41 23.55 -1.43
CA THR A 174 14.72 23.67 -0.14
C THR A 174 13.38 24.39 -0.37
N PHE A 175 12.39 24.14 0.49
CA PHE A 175 11.06 24.77 0.41
C PHE A 175 11.09 26.31 0.46
N VAL A 176 12.20 26.91 0.91
CA VAL A 176 12.49 28.35 0.80
C VAL A 176 12.49 28.83 -0.65
N GLN A 177 12.93 28.00 -1.60
CA GLN A 177 12.92 28.31 -3.04
C GLN A 177 11.56 28.02 -3.72
N VAL A 178 10.63 27.36 -3.03
CA VAL A 178 9.24 27.19 -3.50
C VAL A 178 8.36 28.36 -3.06
N ALA A 179 8.69 28.99 -1.92
CA ALA A 179 7.97 30.15 -1.39
C ALA A 179 8.35 31.49 -2.03
N GLN A 180 9.49 31.58 -2.73
CA GLN A 180 9.90 32.77 -3.45
C GLN A 180 9.21 32.83 -4.82
N LYS A 181 8.28 33.76 -4.97
CA LYS A 181 7.66 34.14 -6.25
C LYS A 181 8.76 34.42 -7.28
N PRO A 182 8.78 33.78 -8.47
CA PRO A 182 9.78 34.08 -9.48
C PRO A 182 9.62 35.54 -9.93
N MET A 183 10.75 36.24 -9.98
CA MET A 183 10.82 37.69 -10.25
C MET A 183 10.70 38.03 -11.76
N GLN A 184 10.32 37.06 -12.59
CA GLN A 184 10.00 37.27 -14.00
C GLN A 184 8.74 36.47 -14.38
N PRO A 185 7.75 37.09 -15.03
CA PRO A 185 6.54 36.42 -15.44
C PRO A 185 6.79 35.73 -16.77
N ASP A 186 7.37 34.54 -16.77
CA ASP A 186 7.32 33.68 -17.95
C ASP A 186 5.92 33.06 -18.03
N LEU A 187 5.25 33.35 -19.15
CA LEU A 187 3.84 33.17 -19.44
C LEU A 187 3.33 31.70 -19.44
N VAL A 188 4.07 30.75 -18.87
CA VAL A 188 3.79 29.31 -18.92
C VAL A 188 3.65 28.68 -17.52
N GLU A 189 3.91 29.41 -16.43
CA GLU A 189 3.93 28.85 -15.07
C GLU A 189 2.58 28.86 -14.32
N ARG A 190 1.45 28.74 -15.04
CA ARG A 190 0.12 28.66 -14.41
C ARG A 190 -0.37 27.25 -14.10
N THR A 191 0.44 26.21 -14.33
CA THR A 191 0.02 24.81 -14.12
C THR A 191 1.02 23.92 -13.39
N THR A 192 2.07 24.47 -12.75
CA THR A 192 3.16 23.66 -12.17
C THR A 192 3.31 23.75 -10.64
N TYR A 193 2.40 24.45 -9.96
CA TYR A 193 2.18 24.24 -8.54
C TYR A 193 1.00 23.28 -8.40
N PHE A 194 1.21 22.17 -7.70
CA PHE A 194 0.25 21.07 -7.48
C PHE A 194 0.16 20.04 -8.61
N ALA A 195 1.20 19.21 -8.68
CA ALA A 195 1.01 17.76 -8.71
C ALA A 195 1.90 17.16 -7.61
#